data_AF-A0A101WDA3-F1
#
_entry.id   AF-A0A101WDA3-F1
#
_cell.length_a   1.000
_cell.length_b   1.000
_cell.length_c   1.000
_cell.angle_alpha   90.00
_cell.angle_beta   90.00
_cell.angle_gamma   90.00
#
_symmetry.space_group_name_H-M   'P 1'
#
loop_
_entity.id
_entity.type
_entity.pdbx_description
1 polymer ?
#
loop_
_entity_poly.entity_id
_entity_poly.type
_entity_poly.pdbx_seq_one_letter_code
_entity_poly.pdbx_strand_id
1 'polypeptide(L)'
;MEAKLVEIDDLENKQEKKWLVMVGVSRAHVHLSQEHVEMLFGPGSKLTVLRDLGQAGQFAAKEQVNVVGTKGVLQQVRIIGPARSQTQVELSRTDTFPLGIDAPLRNSGDLKDTPGAVLIGTKGVVVLDHGCIIAKAHVHMLTKNAEKLDLAESDQVSILLKGEKTVSYQNVSVRLVNEGITEFHIDTDEANAAFADTGDMAMIIHKEIILKDDLGNVIDIDTDNIRFVPGKPYDYFTERGIRLMGTVFEYPESVQVEIEEKLCNPEAIAPNKYYLITAVESNNAFGIACFYWMPGVRMAYLEHLGITPEYKARGIGGFLFHKVRSFLEKNHPEIEGILLEVRHNKEQDDRKRFFNNLGGIPIDTDFYPLIKTKAGEEFSLMFKPETADARLDTATMEVVSQTLSKIL
;
A
#
# COMPACT_ATOMS: atom_id res chain seq x y z
N MET A 1 -27.00 26.43 -21.51
CA MET A 1 -26.80 24.97 -21.63
C MET A 1 -26.34 24.49 -20.28
N GLU A 2 -27.23 23.85 -19.54
CA GLU A 2 -26.96 23.32 -18.20
C GLU A 2 -26.07 22.08 -18.32
N ALA A 3 -24.99 22.05 -17.54
CA ALA A 3 -24.15 20.87 -17.40
C ALA A 3 -24.90 19.85 -16.52
N LYS A 4 -25.29 18.72 -17.11
CA LYS A 4 -25.84 17.59 -16.37
C LYS A 4 -24.76 16.98 -15.49
N LEU A 5 -25.02 16.94 -14.19
CA LEU A 5 -24.43 15.98 -13.27
C LEU A 5 -24.75 14.57 -13.80
N VAL A 6 -23.73 13.83 -14.21
CA VAL A 6 -23.87 12.41 -14.52
C VAL A 6 -23.73 11.67 -13.20
N GLU A 7 -24.83 11.10 -12.73
CA GLU A 7 -24.84 10.13 -11.63
C GLU A 7 -24.02 8.91 -12.06
N ILE A 8 -22.98 8.60 -11.28
CA ILE A 8 -22.13 7.42 -11.45
C ILE A 8 -22.82 6.28 -10.71
N ASP A 9 -23.84 5.71 -11.32
CA ASP A 9 -24.39 4.40 -10.95
C ASP A 9 -25.07 3.84 -12.19
N ASP A 10 -24.29 3.14 -13.04
CA ASP A 10 -24.72 2.04 -13.91
C ASP A 10 -23.64 1.72 -14.95
N LEU A 11 -22.55 1.09 -14.52
CA LEU A 11 -21.71 0.24 -15.36
C LEU A 11 -21.13 -0.89 -14.50
N GLU A 12 -21.90 -1.99 -14.38
CA GLU A 12 -21.39 -3.28 -13.95
C GLU A 12 -20.37 -3.80 -14.98
N ASN A 13 -19.09 -3.59 -14.70
CA ASN A 13 -18.00 -4.33 -15.33
C ASN A 13 -16.96 -4.67 -14.26
N LYS A 14 -16.55 -5.94 -14.18
CA LYS A 14 -15.49 -6.47 -13.31
C LYS A 14 -14.10 -5.96 -13.75
N GLN A 15 -13.91 -4.64 -13.81
CA GLN A 15 -12.58 -4.03 -13.72
C GLN A 15 -12.23 -3.95 -12.24
N GLU A 16 -11.02 -4.39 -11.88
CA GLU A 16 -10.43 -4.13 -10.56
C GLU A 16 -10.63 -2.64 -10.25
N LYS A 17 -11.33 -2.33 -9.14
CA LYS A 17 -11.59 -0.94 -8.76
C LYS A 17 -10.26 -0.29 -8.43
N LYS A 18 -9.61 0.33 -9.42
CA LYS A 18 -8.51 1.29 -9.21
C LYS A 18 -9.08 2.37 -8.29
N TRP A 19 -8.51 2.50 -7.10
CA TRP A 19 -9.00 3.44 -6.10
C TRP A 19 -8.53 4.84 -6.48
N LEU A 20 -9.37 5.54 -7.23
CA LEU A 20 -9.04 6.89 -7.67
C LEU A 20 -9.39 7.91 -6.57
N VAL A 21 -8.52 8.89 -6.42
CA VAL A 21 -8.68 10.04 -5.53
C VAL A 21 -8.40 11.31 -6.30
N MET A 22 -9.21 12.34 -6.04
CA MET A 22 -9.04 13.65 -6.69
C MET A 22 -7.85 14.39 -6.06
N VAL A 23 -7.05 15.05 -6.90
CA VAL A 23 -5.94 15.90 -6.46
C VAL A 23 -6.47 17.27 -6.07
N GLY A 24 -6.11 17.71 -4.86
CA GLY A 24 -6.32 19.06 -4.35
C GLY A 24 -4.98 19.78 -4.20
N VAL A 25 -4.66 20.68 -5.15
CA VAL A 25 -3.43 21.49 -5.08
C VAL A 25 -3.63 22.70 -4.17
N SER A 26 -2.82 22.77 -3.12
CA SER A 26 -2.83 23.84 -2.13
C SER A 26 -1.75 24.87 -2.42
N ARG A 27 -2.18 26.11 -2.69
CA ARG A 27 -1.30 27.28 -2.67
C ARG A 27 -1.01 27.70 -1.24
N ALA A 28 0.01 28.54 -1.04
CA ALA A 28 0.27 29.18 0.25
C ALA A 28 -1.00 29.82 0.81
N HIS A 29 -1.29 29.51 2.07
CA HIS A 29 -2.49 29.98 2.76
C HIS A 29 -2.30 30.05 4.27
N VAL A 30 -3.25 30.71 4.94
CA VAL A 30 -3.21 30.92 6.39
C VAL A 30 -4.51 30.46 7.03
N HIS A 31 -4.39 29.75 8.14
CA HIS A 31 -5.46 29.57 9.11
C HIS A 31 -5.26 30.54 10.26
N LEU A 32 -6.32 31.20 10.74
CA LEU A 32 -6.23 32.20 11.81
C LEU A 32 -6.97 31.77 13.07
N SER A 33 -6.44 32.13 14.23
CA SER A 33 -7.23 32.19 15.46
C SER A 33 -8.21 33.36 15.42
N GLN A 34 -9.33 33.26 16.16
CA GLN A 34 -10.31 34.35 16.22
C GLN A 34 -9.68 35.65 16.75
N GLU A 35 -8.77 35.57 17.72
CA GLU A 35 -7.99 36.72 18.20
C GLU A 35 -7.20 37.39 17.07
N HIS A 36 -6.48 36.61 16.26
CA HIS A 36 -5.72 37.16 15.15
C HIS A 36 -6.61 37.68 14.02
N VAL A 37 -7.80 37.11 13.80
CA VAL A 37 -8.80 37.69 12.88
C VAL A 37 -9.14 39.12 13.32
N GLU A 38 -9.41 39.32 14.60
CA GLU A 38 -9.76 40.65 15.13
C GLU A 38 -8.59 41.63 15.13
N MET A 39 -7.37 41.17 15.41
CA MET A 39 -6.18 42.02 15.32
C MET A 39 -5.89 42.47 13.88
N LEU A 40 -6.07 41.59 12.91
CA LEU A 40 -5.75 41.85 11.50
C LEU A 40 -6.84 42.65 10.79
N PHE A 41 -8.11 42.47 11.16
CA PHE A 41 -9.27 43.00 10.45
C PHE A 41 -10.20 43.90 11.27
N GLY A 42 -9.95 44.02 12.58
CA GLY A 42 -10.65 44.91 13.51
C GLY A 42 -11.50 44.16 14.56
N PRO A 43 -11.76 44.77 15.72
CA PRO A 43 -12.51 44.13 16.81
C PRO A 43 -13.86 43.57 16.38
N GLY A 44 -14.18 42.34 16.79
CA GLY A 44 -15.42 41.64 16.46
C GLY A 44 -15.56 41.17 15.01
N SER A 45 -14.50 41.26 14.19
CA SER A 45 -14.52 40.79 12.81
C SER A 45 -14.68 39.27 12.71
N LYS A 46 -15.35 38.81 11.65
CA LYS A 46 -15.48 37.40 11.28
C LYS A 46 -15.05 37.22 9.83
N LEU A 47 -14.50 36.06 9.52
CA LEU A 47 -14.12 35.71 8.15
C LEU A 47 -15.36 35.61 7.27
N THR A 48 -15.29 36.20 6.08
CA THR A 48 -16.39 36.20 5.12
C THR A 48 -16.17 35.10 4.09
N VAL A 49 -17.16 34.22 3.89
CA VAL A 49 -17.06 33.15 2.88
C VAL A 49 -16.92 33.76 1.47
N LEU A 50 -15.87 33.35 0.75
CA LEU A 50 -15.69 33.59 -0.68
C LEU A 50 -16.20 32.39 -1.48
N ARG A 51 -15.76 31.18 -1.13
CA ARG A 51 -16.21 29.91 -1.70
C ARG A 51 -15.96 28.77 -0.71
N ASP A 52 -16.81 27.76 -0.75
CA ASP A 52 -16.62 26.52 0.01
C ASP A 52 -15.46 25.70 -0.60
N LEU A 53 -14.81 24.91 0.24
CA LEU A 53 -13.79 23.94 -0.15
C LEU A 53 -14.35 22.52 -0.06
N GLY A 54 -13.63 21.53 -0.61
CA GLY A 54 -14.10 20.14 -0.64
C GLY A 54 -14.31 19.51 0.74
N GLN A 55 -13.59 19.99 1.74
CA GLN A 55 -13.70 19.50 3.12
C GLN A 55 -14.85 20.20 3.85
N ALA A 56 -15.71 19.43 4.51
CA ALA A 56 -16.95 19.94 5.10
C ALA A 56 -16.70 21.10 6.08
N GLY A 57 -17.40 22.21 5.87
CA GLY A 57 -17.30 23.42 6.69
C GLY A 57 -16.05 24.26 6.47
N GLN A 58 -15.08 23.83 5.65
CA GLN A 58 -13.92 24.66 5.29
C GLN A 58 -14.26 25.57 4.12
N PHE A 59 -13.77 26.82 4.15
CA PHE A 59 -14.00 27.79 3.09
C PHE A 59 -12.80 28.69 2.85
N ALA A 60 -12.61 29.12 1.61
CA ALA A 60 -11.73 30.24 1.32
C ALA A 60 -12.42 31.54 1.74
N ALA A 61 -11.76 32.39 2.53
CA ALA A 61 -12.29 33.66 2.97
C ALA A 61 -12.05 34.77 1.92
N LYS A 62 -12.87 35.83 1.93
CA LYS A 62 -12.64 37.02 1.10
C LYS A 62 -11.39 37.77 1.54
N GLU A 63 -11.16 37.78 2.85
CA GLU A 63 -10.00 38.37 3.49
C GLU A 63 -8.70 37.67 3.05
N GLN A 64 -7.63 38.45 2.99
CA GLN A 64 -6.28 38.01 2.68
C GLN A 64 -5.30 38.74 3.59
N VAL A 65 -4.12 38.17 3.77
CA VAL A 65 -3.02 38.78 4.53
C VAL A 65 -1.76 38.83 3.68
N ASN A 66 -0.85 39.73 4.01
CA ASN A 66 0.53 39.62 3.56
C ASN A 66 1.33 38.85 4.61
N VAL A 67 2.10 37.85 4.18
CA VAL A 67 3.04 37.10 5.03
C VAL A 67 4.43 37.68 4.81
N VAL A 68 5.06 38.16 5.87
CA VAL A 68 6.38 38.80 5.83
C VAL A 68 7.36 37.93 6.59
N GLY A 69 8.44 37.52 5.90
CA GLY A 69 9.58 36.84 6.49
C GLY A 69 10.79 37.76 6.58
N THR A 70 11.95 37.19 6.92
CA THR A 70 13.20 37.96 7.12
C THR A 70 13.76 38.57 5.83
N LYS A 71 13.42 38.01 4.67
CA LYS A 71 13.96 38.44 3.36
C LYS A 71 12.95 39.12 2.45
N GLY A 72 11.65 38.88 2.65
CA GLY A 72 10.65 39.31 1.69
C GLY A 72 9.22 39.15 2.16
N VAL A 73 8.30 39.37 1.22
CA VAL A 73 6.86 39.41 1.46
C VAL A 73 6.14 38.57 0.42
N LEU A 74 5.25 37.70 0.89
CA LEU A 74 4.25 37.04 0.06
C LEU A 74 2.92 37.78 0.23
N GLN A 75 2.44 38.38 -0.86
CA GLN A 75 1.28 39.26 -0.83
C GLN A 75 -0.01 38.49 -1.08
N GLN A 76 -1.13 39.01 -0.53
CA GLN A 76 -2.48 38.52 -0.82
C GLN A 76 -2.66 37.00 -0.56
N VAL A 77 -2.01 36.49 0.49
CA VAL A 77 -2.12 35.10 0.91
C VAL A 77 -3.55 34.84 1.40
N ARG A 78 -4.16 33.77 0.88
CA ARG A 78 -5.55 33.42 1.15
C ARG A 78 -5.71 32.92 2.58
N ILE A 79 -6.80 33.33 3.24
CA ILE A 79 -7.20 32.73 4.52
C ILE A 79 -8.18 31.59 4.26
N ILE A 80 -7.95 30.45 4.91
CA ILE A 80 -8.90 29.33 4.94
C ILE A 80 -9.60 29.31 6.31
N GLY A 81 -10.91 29.52 6.28
CA GLY A 81 -11.80 29.47 7.43
C GLY A 81 -12.41 28.07 7.66
N PRO A 82 -13.08 27.87 8.80
CA PRO A 82 -13.35 28.86 9.85
C PRO A 82 -12.10 29.18 10.69
N ALA A 83 -12.21 30.15 11.59
CA ALA A 83 -11.16 30.41 12.56
C ALA A 83 -10.86 29.15 13.40
N ARG A 84 -9.58 28.90 13.65
CA ARG A 84 -9.09 27.73 14.42
C ARG A 84 -8.65 28.15 15.82
N SER A 85 -8.20 27.20 16.62
CA SER A 85 -7.62 27.48 17.95
C SER A 85 -6.28 28.20 17.85
N GLN A 86 -5.50 27.92 16.81
CA GLN A 86 -4.16 28.48 16.59
C GLN A 86 -4.00 28.96 15.15
N THR A 87 -3.16 29.98 14.97
CA THR A 87 -2.78 30.47 13.64
C THR A 87 -1.69 29.59 13.04
N GLN A 88 -1.82 29.29 11.76
CA GLN A 88 -0.90 28.45 11.01
C GLN A 88 -0.71 29.01 9.60
N VAL A 89 0.53 29.04 9.13
CA VAL A 89 0.89 29.46 7.79
C VAL A 89 1.44 28.24 7.05
N GLU A 90 0.74 27.81 6.01
CA GLU A 90 1.16 26.71 5.14
C GLU A 90 1.82 27.28 3.89
N LEU A 91 3.06 26.88 3.63
CA LEU A 91 3.90 27.36 2.53
C LEU A 91 4.36 26.19 1.66
N SER A 92 4.65 26.44 0.39
CA SER A 92 5.49 25.50 -0.39
C SER A 92 6.97 25.69 -0.02
N ARG A 93 7.82 24.73 -0.36
CA ARG A 93 9.27 24.89 -0.18
C ARG A 93 9.78 26.08 -0.99
N THR A 94 9.28 26.32 -2.19
CA THR A 94 9.64 27.46 -3.03
C THR A 94 9.31 28.79 -2.35
N ASP A 95 8.17 28.90 -1.66
CA ASP A 95 7.77 30.12 -0.94
C ASP A 95 8.74 30.48 0.19
N THR A 96 9.39 29.50 0.80
CA THR A 96 10.30 29.70 1.94
C THR A 96 11.53 30.54 1.60
N PHE A 97 12.07 30.40 0.38
CA PHE A 97 13.30 31.06 -0.04
C PHE A 97 13.18 32.60 -0.13
N PRO A 98 12.21 33.17 -0.87
CA PRO A 98 12.03 34.62 -0.94
C PRO A 98 11.53 35.21 0.38
N LEU A 99 10.79 34.45 1.19
CA LEU A 99 10.40 34.87 2.54
C LEU A 99 11.58 34.86 3.52
N GLY A 100 12.53 33.94 3.36
CA GLY A 100 13.61 33.74 4.33
C GLY A 100 13.10 33.11 5.63
N ILE A 101 12.20 32.14 5.52
CA ILE A 101 11.63 31.39 6.64
C ILE A 101 12.05 29.92 6.49
N ASP A 102 12.79 29.36 7.43
CA ASP A 102 13.21 27.95 7.38
C ASP A 102 12.11 27.03 7.94
N ALA A 103 10.99 26.93 7.21
CA ALA A 103 9.81 26.19 7.64
C ALA A 103 10.02 24.66 7.49
N PRO A 104 9.76 23.84 8.53
CA PRO A 104 9.88 22.39 8.45
C PRO A 104 8.68 21.75 7.74
N LEU A 105 8.88 20.57 7.15
CA LEU A 105 7.82 19.72 6.61
C LEU A 105 7.00 19.09 7.76
N ARG A 106 5.71 19.40 7.86
CA ARG A 106 4.85 18.99 9.00
C ARG A 106 3.43 18.65 8.57
N ASN A 107 2.74 17.91 9.44
CA ASN A 107 1.29 17.77 9.36
C ASN A 107 0.62 19.05 9.87
N SER A 108 -0.58 19.34 9.35
CA SER A 108 -1.40 20.47 9.84
C SER A 108 -1.66 20.30 11.34
N GLY A 109 -1.44 21.35 12.13
CA GLY A 109 -1.54 21.34 13.60
C GLY A 109 -0.25 20.98 14.35
N ASP A 110 0.77 20.42 13.69
CA ASP A 110 2.08 20.16 14.32
C ASP A 110 2.99 21.40 14.20
N LEU A 111 2.76 22.36 15.10
CA LEU A 111 3.40 23.68 15.10
C LEU A 111 4.57 23.81 16.07
N LYS A 112 4.96 22.72 16.74
CA LYS A 112 6.03 22.77 17.74
C LYS A 112 7.39 23.02 17.07
N ASP A 113 8.18 23.92 17.64
CA ASP A 113 9.53 24.27 17.17
C ASP A 113 9.54 24.72 15.69
N THR A 114 8.47 25.40 15.27
CA THR A 114 8.34 25.99 13.92
C THR A 114 8.70 27.48 13.96
N PRO A 115 9.25 28.05 12.88
CA PRO A 115 9.47 29.48 12.80
C PRO A 115 8.14 30.24 12.71
N GLY A 116 8.17 31.52 13.05
CA GLY A 116 7.06 32.44 12.85
C GLY A 116 7.20 33.30 11.59
N ALA A 117 6.23 34.20 11.43
CA ALA A 117 6.19 35.22 10.39
C ALA A 117 5.41 36.44 10.90
N VAL A 118 5.53 37.57 10.21
CA VAL A 118 4.68 38.73 10.46
C VAL A 118 3.50 38.71 9.47
N LEU A 119 2.28 38.70 9.99
CA LEU A 119 1.05 38.79 9.21
C LEU A 119 0.54 40.23 9.20
N ILE A 120 0.24 40.76 8.03
CA ILE A 120 -0.29 42.12 7.86
C ILE A 120 -1.70 42.02 7.26
N GLY A 121 -2.69 42.50 8.01
CA GLY A 121 -4.08 42.64 7.59
C GLY A 121 -4.43 44.09 7.26
N THR A 122 -5.70 44.37 7.02
CA THR A 122 -6.15 45.72 6.63
C THR A 122 -6.25 46.69 7.81
N LYS A 123 -6.30 46.19 9.04
CA LYS A 123 -6.45 46.99 10.27
C LYS A 123 -5.31 46.83 11.26
N GLY A 124 -4.42 45.85 11.09
CA GLY A 124 -3.35 45.61 12.04
C GLY A 124 -2.33 44.58 11.57
N VAL A 125 -1.41 44.27 12.48
CA VAL A 125 -0.26 43.39 12.28
C VAL A 125 -0.21 42.38 13.43
N VAL A 126 0.12 41.14 13.11
CA VAL A 126 0.38 40.07 14.08
C VAL A 126 1.80 39.57 13.86
N VAL A 127 2.59 39.52 14.93
CA VAL A 127 3.92 38.88 14.93
C VAL A 127 3.76 37.49 15.50
N LEU A 128 3.91 36.47 14.66
CA LEU A 128 3.94 35.08 15.11
C LEU A 128 5.37 34.73 15.52
N ASP A 129 5.51 34.07 16.66
CA ASP A 129 6.76 33.48 17.12
C ASP A 129 6.94 32.04 16.60
N HIS A 130 5.85 31.36 16.24
CA HIS A 130 5.81 30.05 15.61
C HIS A 130 4.59 29.91 14.68
N GLY A 131 4.52 28.83 13.89
CA GLY A 131 3.33 28.45 13.13
C GLY A 131 3.52 28.33 11.62
N CYS A 132 4.72 28.56 11.08
CA CYS A 132 5.03 28.40 9.66
C CYS A 132 5.53 26.99 9.35
N ILE A 133 4.86 26.30 8.42
CA ILE A 133 5.20 24.93 8.01
C ILE A 133 5.19 24.80 6.49
N ILE A 134 5.94 23.82 5.98
CA ILE A 134 5.67 23.23 4.66
C ILE A 134 4.66 22.10 4.87
N ALA A 135 3.52 22.15 4.18
CA ALA A 135 2.46 21.19 4.37
C ALA A 135 2.87 19.82 3.82
N LYS A 136 2.83 18.78 4.66
CA LYS A 136 3.10 17.41 4.22
C LYS A 136 1.90 16.86 3.45
N ALA A 137 2.16 16.22 2.30
CA ALA A 137 1.16 15.55 1.50
C ALA A 137 0.34 14.52 2.31
N HIS A 138 -0.98 14.53 2.12
CA HIS A 138 -1.91 13.67 2.85
C HIS A 138 -3.21 13.43 2.07
N VAL A 139 -3.95 12.39 2.43
CA VAL A 139 -5.28 12.11 1.88
C VAL A 139 -6.31 12.35 2.96
N HIS A 140 -7.23 13.28 2.71
CA HIS A 140 -8.51 13.28 3.42
C HIS A 140 -9.34 12.13 2.85
N MET A 141 -9.80 11.20 3.70
CA MET A 141 -10.56 10.04 3.26
C MET A 141 -11.86 9.91 4.04
N LEU A 142 -12.97 9.75 3.33
CA LEU A 142 -14.25 9.48 3.98
C LEU A 142 -14.16 8.13 4.70
N THR A 143 -14.63 8.05 5.94
CA THR A 143 -14.59 6.81 6.76
C THR A 143 -15.15 5.60 5.98
N LYS A 144 -16.28 5.79 5.29
CA LYS A 144 -16.90 4.75 4.42
C LYS A 144 -16.02 4.26 3.26
N ASN A 145 -15.07 5.08 2.80
CA ASN A 145 -14.14 4.71 1.74
C ASN A 145 -12.90 4.04 2.34
N ALA A 146 -12.43 4.51 3.49
CA ALA A 146 -11.35 3.89 4.24
C ALA A 146 -11.69 2.45 4.66
N GLU A 147 -12.92 2.20 5.13
CA GLU A 147 -13.41 0.85 5.46
C GLU A 147 -13.31 -0.12 4.27
N LYS A 148 -13.56 0.34 3.04
CA LYS A 148 -13.46 -0.50 1.84
C LYS A 148 -12.02 -0.84 1.47
N LEU A 149 -11.08 -0.01 1.90
CA LEU A 149 -9.64 -0.20 1.74
C LEU A 149 -9.02 -0.90 2.95
N ASP A 150 -9.76 -1.05 4.06
CA ASP A 150 -9.23 -1.49 5.36
C ASP A 150 -8.06 -0.58 5.80
N LEU A 151 -8.34 0.73 5.75
CA LEU A 151 -7.48 1.83 6.18
C LEU A 151 -8.01 2.44 7.48
N ALA A 152 -7.10 2.75 8.40
CA ALA A 152 -7.35 3.46 9.64
C ALA A 152 -6.77 4.89 9.62
N GLU A 153 -7.13 5.68 10.64
CA GLU A 153 -6.55 7.01 10.87
C GLU A 153 -5.01 6.92 10.96
N SER A 154 -4.31 7.83 10.29
CA SER A 154 -2.85 7.90 10.24
C SER A 154 -2.13 6.75 9.52
N ASP A 155 -2.86 5.80 8.94
CA ASP A 155 -2.26 4.82 8.03
C ASP A 155 -1.56 5.51 6.85
N GLN A 156 -0.63 4.79 6.24
CA GLN A 156 0.18 5.29 5.14
C GLN A 156 -0.19 4.58 3.85
N VAL A 157 -0.40 5.36 2.79
CA VAL A 157 -0.63 4.86 1.44
C VAL A 157 0.43 5.39 0.50
N SER A 158 0.57 4.73 -0.65
CA SER A 158 1.30 5.28 -1.79
C SER A 158 0.29 5.86 -2.77
N ILE A 159 0.62 7.00 -3.39
CA ILE A 159 -0.24 7.65 -4.37
C ILE A 159 0.53 7.73 -5.69
N LEU A 160 -0.07 7.26 -6.78
CA LEU A 160 0.50 7.32 -8.11
C LEU A 160 -0.28 8.30 -8.98
N LEU A 161 0.41 9.32 -9.46
CA LEU A 161 -0.06 10.22 -10.50
C LEU A 161 0.55 9.80 -11.83
N LYS A 162 -0.32 9.45 -12.79
CA LYS A 162 0.06 9.16 -14.18
C LYS A 162 -0.52 10.27 -15.06
N GLY A 163 0.34 11.11 -15.62
CA GLY A 163 0.00 12.17 -16.57
C GLY A 163 1.15 12.41 -17.54
N GLU A 164 1.43 13.66 -17.90
CA GLU A 164 2.65 13.99 -18.68
C GLU A 164 3.93 13.60 -17.94
N LYS A 165 3.91 13.68 -16.60
CA LYS A 165 4.91 13.08 -15.73
C LYS A 165 4.25 12.00 -14.88
N THR A 166 5.01 10.95 -14.62
CA THR A 166 4.61 9.93 -13.66
C THR A 166 5.36 10.16 -12.36
N VAL A 167 4.62 10.38 -11.27
CA VAL A 167 5.18 10.61 -9.93
C VAL A 167 4.47 9.74 -8.92
N SER A 168 5.26 9.09 -8.06
CA SER A 168 4.75 8.30 -6.95
C SER A 168 5.11 8.96 -5.63
N TYR A 169 4.10 9.27 -4.83
CA TYR A 169 4.24 9.74 -3.46
C TYR A 169 4.17 8.54 -2.53
N GLN A 170 5.13 8.46 -1.62
CA GLN A 170 5.26 7.33 -0.68
C GLN A 170 5.06 7.84 0.74
N ASN A 171 4.48 7.01 1.59
CA ASN A 171 4.17 7.37 2.99
C ASN A 171 3.28 8.62 3.08
N VAL A 172 2.18 8.61 2.32
CA VAL A 172 1.14 9.63 2.37
C VAL A 172 0.16 9.26 3.48
N SER A 173 0.00 10.14 4.47
CA SER A 173 -0.87 9.87 5.61
C SER A 173 -2.34 9.98 5.24
N VAL A 174 -3.14 9.01 5.69
CA VAL A 174 -4.60 9.03 5.60
C VAL A 174 -5.17 9.74 6.82
N ARG A 175 -6.08 10.69 6.59
CA ARG A 175 -6.84 11.41 7.61
C ARG A 175 -8.31 11.17 7.38
N LEU A 176 -8.97 10.51 8.33
CA LEU A 176 -10.36 10.14 8.22
C LEU A 176 -11.26 11.35 8.45
N VAL A 177 -12.28 11.49 7.62
CA VAL A 177 -13.32 12.51 7.74
C VAL A 177 -14.70 11.86 7.65
N ASN A 178 -15.64 12.32 8.46
CA ASN A 178 -17.02 11.81 8.42
C ASN A 178 -17.84 12.46 7.29
N GLU A 179 -17.52 13.72 6.96
CA GLU A 179 -18.20 14.53 5.96
C GLU A 179 -17.16 15.26 5.09
N GLY A 180 -17.52 15.56 3.84
CA GLY A 180 -16.63 16.15 2.84
C GLY A 180 -16.35 15.21 1.67
N ILE A 181 -15.17 15.33 1.08
CA ILE A 181 -14.75 14.51 -0.06
C ILE A 181 -13.42 13.80 0.22
N THR A 182 -13.23 12.64 -0.42
CA THR A 182 -11.92 11.97 -0.43
C THR A 182 -11.00 12.68 -1.42
N GLU A 183 -9.90 13.26 -0.94
CA GLU A 183 -9.05 14.18 -1.70
C GLU A 183 -7.59 14.06 -1.26
N PHE A 184 -6.68 14.03 -2.23
CA PHE A 184 -5.23 13.97 -2.04
C PHE A 184 -4.65 15.38 -2.10
N HIS A 185 -4.17 15.87 -0.98
CA HIS A 185 -3.68 17.24 -0.82
C HIS A 185 -2.17 17.28 -0.97
N ILE A 186 -1.71 18.10 -1.91
CA ILE A 186 -0.30 18.38 -2.20
C ILE A 186 -0.09 19.89 -2.36
N ASP A 187 1.14 20.36 -2.12
CA ASP A 187 1.49 21.75 -2.37
C ASP A 187 1.75 22.03 -3.86
N THR A 188 2.02 23.30 -4.19
CA THR A 188 2.31 23.69 -5.58
C THR A 188 3.62 23.13 -6.12
N ASP A 189 4.64 22.91 -5.30
CA ASP A 189 5.91 22.35 -5.76
C ASP A 189 5.74 20.87 -6.14
N GLU A 190 5.03 20.11 -5.29
CA GLU A 190 4.66 18.72 -5.52
C GLU A 190 3.79 18.60 -6.79
N ALA A 191 2.76 19.44 -6.93
CA ALA A 191 1.91 19.47 -8.12
C ALA A 191 2.71 19.78 -9.39
N ASN A 192 3.59 20.77 -9.36
CA ASN A 192 4.46 21.13 -10.49
C ASN A 192 5.45 20.00 -10.86
N ALA A 193 5.96 19.28 -9.85
CA ALA A 193 6.82 18.13 -10.06
C ALA A 193 6.09 17.00 -10.80
N ALA A 194 4.82 16.78 -10.48
CA ALA A 194 3.94 15.80 -11.13
C ALA A 194 3.27 16.31 -12.42
N PHE A 195 3.36 17.61 -12.71
CA PHE A 195 2.60 18.26 -13.78
C PHE A 195 1.09 18.01 -13.64
N ALA A 196 0.59 18.19 -12.42
CA ALA A 196 -0.80 17.93 -12.04
C ALA A 196 -1.51 19.21 -11.58
N ASP A 197 -2.81 19.27 -11.85
CA ASP A 197 -3.71 20.37 -11.45
C ASP A 197 -4.79 19.88 -10.47
N THR A 198 -5.43 20.83 -9.78
CA THR A 198 -6.62 20.51 -8.98
C THR A 198 -7.71 19.91 -9.85
N GLY A 199 -8.24 18.76 -9.44
CA GLY A 199 -9.27 18.03 -10.17
C GLY A 199 -8.74 16.83 -10.97
N ASP A 200 -7.41 16.72 -11.14
CA ASP A 200 -6.81 15.51 -11.70
C ASP A 200 -7.06 14.30 -10.80
N MET A 201 -6.97 13.10 -11.37
CA MET A 201 -7.16 11.86 -10.64
C MET A 201 -5.81 11.19 -10.37
N ALA A 202 -5.57 10.85 -9.11
CA ALA A 202 -4.46 10.01 -8.68
C ALA A 202 -4.99 8.63 -8.28
N MET A 203 -4.12 7.62 -8.33
CA MET A 203 -4.43 6.27 -7.89
C MET A 203 -3.88 6.03 -6.48
N ILE A 204 -4.73 5.60 -5.56
CA ILE A 204 -4.33 5.10 -4.26
C ILE A 204 -3.79 3.68 -4.44
N ILE A 205 -2.49 3.56 -4.24
CA ILE A 205 -1.77 2.30 -4.13
C ILE A 205 -1.81 1.92 -2.65
N HIS A 206 -2.83 1.16 -2.28
CA HIS A 206 -3.00 0.64 -0.92
C HIS A 206 -3.07 -0.88 -0.97
N LYS A 207 -2.16 -1.55 -0.24
CA LYS A 207 -1.92 -3.00 -0.31
C LYS A 207 -1.52 -3.53 -1.70
N GLU A 208 -1.35 -2.64 -2.68
CA GLU A 208 -0.63 -2.91 -3.92
C GLU A 208 0.86 -3.00 -3.60
N ILE A 209 1.47 -4.08 -4.07
CA ILE A 209 2.75 -4.58 -3.59
C ILE A 209 3.86 -3.75 -4.25
N ILE A 210 4.67 -3.07 -3.43
CA ILE A 210 5.91 -2.43 -3.88
C ILE A 210 6.91 -3.55 -4.16
N LEU A 211 6.97 -3.97 -5.41
CA LEU A 211 7.91 -4.98 -5.86
C LEU A 211 9.26 -4.32 -6.05
N LYS A 212 10.29 -4.87 -5.42
CA LYS A 212 11.66 -4.39 -5.55
C LYS A 212 12.49 -5.41 -6.30
N ASP A 213 13.37 -4.96 -7.19
CA ASP A 213 14.39 -5.83 -7.79
C ASP A 213 15.46 -6.22 -6.75
N ASP A 214 16.42 -7.06 -7.17
CA ASP A 214 17.52 -7.52 -6.32
C ASP A 214 18.48 -6.39 -5.90
N LEU A 215 18.32 -5.19 -6.47
CA LEU A 215 19.06 -3.96 -6.17
C LEU A 215 18.24 -3.00 -5.29
N GLY A 216 16.99 -3.33 -4.96
CA GLY A 216 16.10 -2.52 -4.13
C GLY A 216 15.30 -1.45 -4.88
N ASN A 217 15.37 -1.40 -6.21
CA ASN A 217 14.59 -0.46 -7.03
C ASN A 217 13.12 -0.89 -7.09
N VAL A 218 12.21 0.05 -6.96
CA VAL A 218 10.77 -0.21 -7.15
C VAL A 218 10.51 -0.54 -8.63
N ILE A 219 9.99 -1.73 -8.88
CA ILE A 219 9.55 -2.21 -10.18
C ILE A 219 8.06 -1.91 -10.30
N ASP A 220 7.69 -1.08 -11.27
CA ASP A 220 6.31 -0.97 -11.73
C ASP A 220 6.04 -2.20 -12.61
N ILE A 221 5.36 -3.21 -12.05
CA ILE A 221 4.87 -4.30 -12.87
C ILE A 221 3.58 -3.81 -13.50
N ASP A 222 3.54 -3.80 -14.82
CA ASP A 222 2.29 -3.60 -15.57
C ASP A 222 1.37 -4.81 -15.32
N THR A 223 0.67 -4.80 -14.18
CA THR A 223 -0.19 -5.90 -13.69
C THR A 223 -1.48 -6.02 -14.49
N ASP A 224 -1.76 -5.09 -15.40
CA ASP A 224 -3.02 -5.02 -16.14
C ASP A 224 -3.27 -6.28 -17.02
N ASN A 225 -2.25 -7.11 -17.30
CA ASN A 225 -2.37 -8.34 -18.10
C ASN A 225 -2.09 -9.66 -17.34
N ILE A 226 -1.64 -9.61 -16.09
CA ILE A 226 -1.27 -10.79 -15.29
C ILE A 226 -2.39 -11.17 -14.33
N ARG A 227 -2.86 -12.42 -14.40
CA ARG A 227 -3.89 -12.97 -13.52
C ARG A 227 -3.35 -14.14 -12.70
N PHE A 228 -3.87 -14.31 -11.50
CA PHE A 228 -3.57 -15.44 -10.62
C PHE A 228 -4.83 -16.25 -10.44
N VAL A 229 -4.86 -17.44 -11.03
CA VAL A 229 -6.05 -18.27 -11.13
C VAL A 229 -5.95 -19.40 -10.11
N PRO A 230 -6.86 -19.48 -9.12
CA PRO A 230 -6.94 -20.64 -8.23
C PRO A 230 -7.27 -21.90 -9.04
N GLY A 231 -6.48 -22.94 -8.82
CA GLY A 231 -6.58 -24.19 -9.56
C GLY A 231 -7.82 -24.99 -9.19
N LYS A 232 -8.34 -25.72 -10.18
CA LYS A 232 -9.43 -26.67 -10.03
C LYS A 232 -9.10 -27.94 -10.83
N PRO A 233 -9.58 -29.12 -10.41
CA PRO A 233 -9.43 -30.33 -11.20
C PRO A 233 -9.92 -30.14 -12.63
N TYR A 234 -9.13 -30.59 -13.60
CA TYR A 234 -9.43 -30.55 -15.03
C TYR A 234 -9.66 -29.14 -15.63
N ASP A 235 -9.20 -28.08 -14.96
CA ASP A 235 -9.24 -26.72 -15.49
C ASP A 235 -8.04 -26.45 -16.40
N TYR A 236 -8.28 -25.73 -17.51
CA TYR A 236 -7.27 -25.42 -18.52
C TYR A 236 -6.01 -24.76 -17.94
N PHE A 237 -6.16 -23.76 -17.06
CA PHE A 237 -5.00 -23.06 -16.48
C PHE A 237 -4.32 -23.90 -15.40
N THR A 238 -5.04 -24.81 -14.76
CA THR A 238 -4.46 -25.77 -13.81
C THR A 238 -3.54 -26.74 -14.52
N GLU A 239 -4.01 -27.38 -15.59
CA GLU A 239 -3.17 -28.29 -16.41
C GLU A 239 -1.96 -27.58 -17.00
N ARG A 240 -2.12 -26.34 -17.48
CA ARG A 240 -1.01 -25.54 -18.01
C ARG A 240 0.02 -25.20 -16.94
N GLY A 241 -0.42 -24.86 -15.73
CA GLY A 241 0.47 -24.64 -14.58
C GLY A 241 1.24 -25.90 -14.20
N ILE A 242 0.55 -27.05 -14.09
CA ILE A 242 1.17 -28.34 -13.75
C ILE A 242 2.24 -28.72 -14.77
N ARG A 243 1.99 -28.52 -16.07
CA ARG A 243 2.97 -28.76 -17.13
C ARG A 243 4.25 -27.94 -17.00
N LEU A 244 4.22 -26.76 -16.36
CA LEU A 244 5.43 -25.97 -16.11
C LEU A 244 6.40 -26.70 -15.18
N MET A 245 5.88 -27.54 -14.27
CA MET A 245 6.70 -28.32 -13.34
C MET A 245 7.71 -29.18 -14.09
N GLY A 246 7.29 -29.91 -15.12
CA GLY A 246 8.20 -30.72 -15.95
C GLY A 246 8.95 -29.92 -17.01
N THR A 247 8.26 -29.00 -17.71
CA THR A 247 8.82 -28.36 -18.91
C THR A 247 9.78 -27.21 -18.63
N VAL A 248 9.63 -26.52 -17.49
CA VAL A 248 10.44 -25.35 -17.14
C VAL A 248 11.20 -25.54 -15.84
N PHE A 249 10.58 -26.16 -14.84
CA PHE A 249 11.19 -26.33 -13.52
C PHE A 249 11.88 -27.69 -13.35
N GLU A 250 11.95 -28.49 -14.42
CA GLU A 250 12.69 -29.76 -14.51
C GLU A 250 12.30 -30.80 -13.44
N TYR A 251 11.06 -30.76 -12.92
CA TYR A 251 10.55 -31.79 -12.02
C TYR A 251 10.24 -33.09 -12.77
N PRO A 252 10.42 -34.25 -12.12
CA PRO A 252 9.99 -35.54 -12.67
C PRO A 252 8.48 -35.57 -12.98
N GLU A 253 8.08 -36.38 -13.95
CA GLU A 253 6.66 -36.57 -14.31
C GLU A 253 5.81 -37.06 -13.13
N SER A 254 6.40 -37.83 -12.20
CA SER A 254 5.73 -38.29 -10.98
C SER A 254 5.17 -37.13 -10.14
N VAL A 255 5.85 -35.98 -10.13
CA VAL A 255 5.39 -34.79 -9.37
C VAL A 255 4.15 -34.17 -10.01
N GLN A 256 4.07 -34.18 -11.34
CA GLN A 256 2.87 -33.69 -12.04
C GLN A 256 1.65 -34.57 -11.72
N VAL A 257 1.83 -35.90 -11.78
CA VAL A 257 0.79 -36.87 -11.42
C VAL A 257 0.36 -36.70 -9.98
N GLU A 258 1.30 -36.53 -9.05
CA GLU A 258 1.01 -36.32 -7.64
C GLU A 258 0.21 -35.05 -7.37
N ILE A 259 0.54 -33.94 -8.05
CA ILE A 259 -0.22 -32.68 -7.95
C ILE A 259 -1.66 -32.89 -8.46
N GLU A 260 -1.84 -33.60 -9.57
CA GLU A 260 -3.16 -33.91 -10.13
C GLU A 260 -3.98 -34.81 -9.18
N GLU A 261 -3.38 -35.86 -8.64
CA GLU A 261 -4.03 -36.77 -7.68
C GLU A 261 -4.49 -36.01 -6.42
N LYS A 262 -3.64 -35.14 -5.86
CA LYS A 262 -3.97 -34.33 -4.68
C LYS A 262 -5.12 -33.37 -4.94
N LEU A 263 -5.22 -32.80 -6.14
CA LEU A 263 -6.33 -31.91 -6.53
C LEU A 263 -7.63 -32.70 -6.77
N CYS A 264 -7.54 -33.87 -7.41
CA CYS A 264 -8.69 -34.70 -7.76
C CYS A 264 -9.26 -35.48 -6.57
N ASN A 265 -8.45 -35.81 -5.57
CA ASN A 265 -8.84 -36.59 -4.40
C ASN A 265 -8.52 -35.86 -3.08
N PRO A 266 -9.24 -34.77 -2.75
CA PRO A 266 -8.97 -33.98 -1.55
C PRO A 266 -9.21 -34.74 -0.24
N GLU A 267 -9.98 -35.83 -0.26
CA GLU A 267 -10.23 -36.66 0.93
C GLU A 267 -8.99 -37.46 1.36
N ALA A 268 -8.08 -37.78 0.44
CA ALA A 268 -6.88 -38.58 0.73
C ALA A 268 -5.93 -37.92 1.74
N ILE A 269 -5.94 -36.58 1.80
CA ILE A 269 -5.06 -35.78 2.68
C ILE A 269 -5.81 -35.13 3.84
N ALA A 270 -7.09 -35.48 4.03
CA ALA A 270 -7.91 -34.92 5.12
C ALA A 270 -7.25 -35.16 6.50
N PRO A 271 -7.33 -34.20 7.44
CA PRO A 271 -8.09 -32.94 7.37
C PRO A 271 -7.36 -31.79 6.63
N ASN A 272 -6.17 -32.04 6.07
CA ASN A 272 -5.41 -31.03 5.33
C ASN A 272 -6.08 -30.74 3.98
N LYS A 273 -5.81 -29.54 3.46
CA LYS A 273 -6.34 -29.11 2.16
C LYS A 273 -5.20 -28.72 1.26
N TYR A 274 -5.27 -29.10 -0.01
CA TYR A 274 -4.28 -28.77 -1.02
C TYR A 274 -4.83 -27.73 -2.00
N TYR A 275 -3.97 -26.80 -2.39
CA TYR A 275 -4.31 -25.68 -3.25
C TYR A 275 -3.22 -25.46 -4.29
N LEU A 276 -3.65 -24.94 -5.43
CA LEU A 276 -2.79 -24.53 -6.52
C LEU A 276 -3.20 -23.13 -6.99
N ILE A 277 -2.25 -22.29 -7.34
CA ILE A 277 -2.49 -21.03 -8.05
C ILE A 277 -1.59 -20.99 -9.29
N THR A 278 -2.18 -20.74 -10.46
CA THR A 278 -1.44 -20.53 -11.71
C THR A 278 -1.33 -19.03 -12.02
N ALA A 279 -0.13 -18.54 -12.29
CA ALA A 279 0.09 -17.20 -12.82
C ALA A 279 0.00 -17.22 -14.35
N VAL A 280 -0.86 -16.37 -14.92
CA VAL A 280 -1.18 -16.37 -16.35
C VAL A 280 -1.12 -14.96 -16.94
N GLU A 281 -0.56 -14.84 -18.15
CA GLU A 281 -0.63 -13.63 -18.96
C GLU A 281 -1.38 -13.96 -20.24
N SER A 282 -2.46 -13.21 -20.53
CA SER A 282 -3.41 -13.57 -21.59
C SER A 282 -3.92 -15.01 -21.45
N ASN A 283 -3.40 -15.97 -22.23
CA ASN A 283 -3.73 -17.40 -22.18
C ASN A 283 -2.53 -18.30 -21.86
N ASN A 284 -1.38 -17.73 -21.49
CA ASN A 284 -0.15 -18.48 -21.21
C ASN A 284 0.08 -18.54 -19.71
N ALA A 285 0.18 -19.76 -19.17
CA ALA A 285 0.68 -19.97 -17.82
C ALA A 285 2.20 -19.76 -17.81
N PHE A 286 2.67 -18.92 -16.90
CA PHE A 286 4.10 -18.64 -16.71
C PHE A 286 4.54 -18.84 -15.24
N GLY A 287 3.62 -19.21 -14.35
CA GLY A 287 3.96 -19.48 -12.96
C GLY A 287 2.98 -20.41 -12.28
N ILE A 288 3.44 -21.03 -11.20
CA ILE A 288 2.67 -21.97 -10.40
C ILE A 288 3.09 -21.86 -8.92
N ALA A 289 2.10 -21.92 -8.04
CA ALA A 289 2.30 -22.11 -6.61
C ALA A 289 1.44 -23.27 -6.11
N CYS A 290 2.04 -24.21 -5.39
CA CYS A 290 1.37 -25.35 -4.76
C CYS A 290 1.57 -25.28 -3.25
N PHE A 291 0.48 -25.37 -2.49
CA PHE A 291 0.53 -25.18 -1.05
C PHE A 291 -0.61 -25.90 -0.33
N TYR A 292 -0.39 -26.16 0.96
CA TYR A 292 -1.32 -26.84 1.84
C TYR A 292 -1.81 -25.91 2.94
N TRP A 293 -3.03 -26.16 3.39
CA TRP A 293 -3.50 -25.75 4.70
C TRP A 293 -3.49 -26.94 5.66
N MET A 294 -2.83 -26.77 6.81
CA MET A 294 -2.72 -27.78 7.87
C MET A 294 -3.46 -27.29 9.12
N PRO A 295 -4.75 -27.62 9.28
CA PRO A 295 -5.57 -27.08 10.37
C PRO A 295 -5.09 -27.54 11.75
N GLY A 296 -4.43 -28.70 11.85
CA GLY A 296 -3.94 -29.24 13.13
C GLY A 296 -2.88 -28.36 13.81
N VAL A 297 -2.18 -27.52 13.05
CA VAL A 297 -1.17 -26.58 13.54
C VAL A 297 -1.48 -25.13 13.16
N ARG A 298 -2.62 -24.89 12.49
CA ARG A 298 -3.00 -23.58 11.93
C ARG A 298 -1.92 -22.95 11.06
N MET A 299 -1.21 -23.77 10.29
CA MET A 299 -0.14 -23.32 9.41
C MET A 299 -0.38 -23.76 7.97
N ALA A 300 0.21 -23.02 7.04
CA ALA A 300 0.32 -23.44 5.66
C ALA A 300 1.70 -24.03 5.35
N TYR A 301 1.77 -24.88 4.33
CA TYR A 301 3.03 -25.38 3.78
C TYR A 301 3.13 -25.01 2.30
N LEU A 302 4.12 -24.21 1.91
CA LEU A 302 4.39 -23.86 0.53
C LEU A 302 5.44 -24.81 -0.05
N GLU A 303 4.95 -25.78 -0.82
CA GLU A 303 5.74 -26.86 -1.43
C GLU A 303 6.43 -26.36 -2.71
N HIS A 304 5.65 -25.79 -3.64
CA HIS A 304 6.19 -25.30 -4.90
C HIS A 304 5.84 -23.83 -5.12
N LEU A 305 6.84 -23.08 -5.59
CA LEU A 305 6.69 -21.72 -6.07
C LEU A 305 7.67 -21.52 -7.22
N GLY A 306 7.15 -21.25 -8.41
CA GLY A 306 7.97 -21.12 -9.61
C GLY A 306 7.40 -20.11 -10.59
N ILE A 307 8.28 -19.33 -11.20
CA ILE A 307 8.01 -18.40 -12.31
C ILE A 307 9.00 -18.72 -13.44
N THR A 308 8.53 -18.76 -14.68
CA THR A 308 9.40 -19.04 -15.83
C THR A 308 10.50 -17.99 -15.98
N PRO A 309 11.67 -18.35 -16.55
CA PRO A 309 12.83 -17.45 -16.64
C PRO A 309 12.53 -16.08 -17.27
N GLU A 310 11.65 -16.04 -18.26
CA GLU A 310 11.22 -14.81 -18.96
C GLU A 310 10.63 -13.75 -18.02
N TYR A 311 10.06 -14.19 -16.89
CA TYR A 311 9.37 -13.38 -15.89
C TYR A 311 10.14 -13.29 -14.56
N LYS A 312 11.34 -13.90 -14.45
CA LYS A 312 12.23 -13.77 -13.28
C LYS A 312 12.77 -12.33 -13.16
N ALA A 313 13.23 -11.96 -11.95
CA ALA A 313 13.80 -10.64 -11.62
C ALA A 313 12.87 -9.42 -11.84
N ARG A 314 11.58 -9.65 -12.07
CA ARG A 314 10.56 -8.60 -12.22
C ARG A 314 9.72 -8.41 -10.97
N GLY A 315 10.00 -9.10 -9.86
CA GLY A 315 9.18 -9.07 -8.63
C GLY A 315 7.92 -9.97 -8.67
N ILE A 316 7.59 -10.55 -9.82
CA ILE A 316 6.40 -11.39 -10.04
C ILE A 316 6.33 -12.59 -9.10
N GLY A 317 7.48 -13.21 -8.77
CA GLY A 317 7.53 -14.32 -7.80
C GLY A 317 7.09 -13.89 -6.40
N GLY A 318 7.48 -12.70 -5.96
CA GLY A 318 6.99 -12.12 -4.71
C GLY A 318 5.50 -11.83 -4.77
N PHE A 319 5.00 -11.33 -5.91
CA PHE A 319 3.57 -11.10 -6.11
C PHE A 319 2.75 -12.39 -6.04
N LEU A 320 3.22 -13.47 -6.68
CA LEU A 320 2.61 -14.80 -6.60
C LEU A 320 2.57 -15.31 -5.16
N PHE A 321 3.67 -15.18 -4.41
CA PHE A 321 3.71 -15.54 -2.99
C PHE A 321 2.68 -14.77 -2.16
N HIS A 322 2.55 -13.47 -2.39
CA HIS A 322 1.52 -12.68 -1.71
C HIS A 322 0.09 -13.11 -2.07
N LYS A 323 -0.17 -13.50 -3.32
CA LYS A 323 -1.47 -14.06 -3.70
C LYS A 323 -1.78 -15.37 -2.98
N VAL A 324 -0.78 -16.22 -2.75
CA VAL A 324 -0.91 -17.40 -1.88
C VAL A 324 -1.28 -16.98 -0.46
N ARG A 325 -0.55 -16.02 0.12
CA ARG A 325 -0.81 -15.50 1.47
C ARG A 325 -2.24 -14.94 1.60
N SER A 326 -2.65 -14.04 0.72
CA SER A 326 -4.00 -13.46 0.75
C SER A 326 -5.09 -14.50 0.52
N PHE A 327 -4.83 -15.52 -0.30
CA PHE A 327 -5.74 -16.66 -0.44
C PHE A 327 -5.89 -17.41 0.89
N LEU A 328 -4.78 -17.69 1.57
CA LEU A 328 -4.77 -18.37 2.87
C LEU A 328 -5.48 -17.55 3.94
N GLU A 329 -5.13 -16.27 4.11
CA GLU A 329 -5.77 -15.36 5.07
C GLU A 329 -7.30 -15.27 4.86
N LYS A 330 -7.74 -15.22 3.59
CA LYS A 330 -9.17 -15.13 3.26
C LYS A 330 -9.93 -16.43 3.54
N ASN A 331 -9.33 -17.58 3.26
CA ASN A 331 -10.00 -18.88 3.36
C ASN A 331 -9.81 -19.57 4.72
N HIS A 332 -8.74 -19.22 5.44
CA HIS A 332 -8.33 -19.78 6.74
C HIS A 332 -7.83 -18.62 7.63
N PRO A 333 -8.73 -17.75 8.12
CA PRO A 333 -8.37 -16.57 8.91
C PRO A 333 -7.66 -16.89 10.22
N GLU A 334 -7.68 -18.15 10.66
CA GLU A 334 -6.96 -18.67 11.82
C GLU A 334 -5.47 -18.96 11.55
N ILE A 335 -4.95 -18.68 10.36
CA ILE A 335 -3.54 -18.93 10.01
C ILE A 335 -2.56 -18.19 10.92
N GLU A 336 -1.60 -18.93 11.49
CA GLU A 336 -0.54 -18.38 12.34
C GLU A 336 0.79 -18.24 11.61
N GLY A 337 1.04 -19.04 10.57
CA GLY A 337 2.27 -18.95 9.80
C GLY A 337 2.32 -19.84 8.56
N ILE A 338 3.35 -19.63 7.75
CA ILE A 338 3.63 -20.38 6.52
C ILE A 338 5.01 -21.00 6.60
N LEU A 339 5.09 -22.31 6.42
CA LEU A 339 6.33 -23.06 6.22
C LEU A 339 6.69 -23.03 4.74
N LEU A 340 7.95 -22.72 4.44
CA LEU A 340 8.46 -22.48 3.10
C LEU A 340 9.52 -23.53 2.78
N GLU A 341 9.31 -24.28 1.70
CA GLU A 341 10.27 -25.27 1.24
C GLU A 341 11.42 -24.61 0.45
N VAL A 342 12.66 -24.93 0.85
CA VAL A 342 13.89 -24.55 0.15
C VAL A 342 14.68 -25.80 -0.21
N ARG A 343 14.52 -26.28 -1.45
CA ARG A 343 15.25 -27.44 -1.98
C ARG A 343 16.75 -27.16 -2.10
N HIS A 344 17.59 -28.16 -1.84
CA HIS A 344 19.03 -28.09 -2.05
C HIS A 344 19.34 -28.34 -3.54
N ASN A 345 19.24 -27.29 -4.35
CA ASN A 345 19.63 -27.30 -5.76
C ASN A 345 20.65 -26.18 -6.04
N LYS A 346 21.08 -26.03 -7.31
CA LYS A 346 22.04 -24.97 -7.70
C LYS A 346 21.55 -23.54 -7.38
N GLU A 347 20.25 -23.33 -7.17
CA GLU A 347 19.61 -22.05 -6.85
C GLU A 347 19.24 -21.92 -5.35
N GLN A 348 19.78 -22.78 -4.46
CA GLN A 348 19.39 -22.81 -3.05
C GLN A 348 19.61 -21.46 -2.34
N ASP A 349 20.75 -20.81 -2.55
CA ASP A 349 21.08 -19.54 -1.91
C ASP A 349 20.17 -18.40 -2.40
N ASP A 350 19.78 -18.43 -3.67
CA ASP A 350 18.86 -17.45 -4.26
C ASP A 350 17.45 -17.61 -3.68
N ARG A 351 16.97 -18.85 -3.50
CA ARG A 351 15.65 -19.13 -2.91
C ARG A 351 15.60 -18.79 -1.41
N LYS A 352 16.67 -19.08 -0.66
CA LYS A 352 16.79 -18.62 0.74
C LYS A 352 16.75 -17.11 0.83
N ARG A 353 17.54 -16.41 -0.01
CA ARG A 353 17.56 -14.95 -0.05
C ARG A 353 16.21 -14.37 -0.42
N PHE A 354 15.53 -14.95 -1.40
CA PHE A 354 14.18 -14.58 -1.81
C PHE A 354 13.19 -14.65 -0.63
N PHE A 355 13.14 -15.75 0.10
CA PHE A 355 12.22 -15.88 1.24
C PHE A 355 12.63 -15.03 2.44
N ASN A 356 13.93 -14.83 2.70
CA ASN A 356 14.40 -13.87 3.71
C ASN A 356 13.87 -12.45 3.44
N ASN A 357 13.91 -12.01 2.18
CA ASN A 357 13.38 -10.71 1.78
C ASN A 357 11.86 -10.59 1.96
N LEU A 358 11.15 -11.72 1.99
CA LEU A 358 9.71 -11.81 2.28
C LEU A 358 9.41 -12.01 3.77
N GLY A 359 10.42 -11.92 4.63
CA GLY A 359 10.30 -12.09 6.09
C GLY A 359 10.30 -13.55 6.57
N GLY A 360 10.73 -14.49 5.72
CA GLY A 360 10.97 -15.87 6.11
C GLY A 360 12.19 -16.00 7.02
N ILE A 361 12.10 -16.90 8.00
CA ILE A 361 13.11 -17.14 9.01
C ILE A 361 13.62 -18.58 8.82
N PRO A 362 14.93 -18.82 8.62
CA PRO A 362 15.47 -20.18 8.53
C PRO A 362 15.15 -21.01 9.77
N ILE A 363 14.69 -22.25 9.57
CA ILE A 363 14.52 -23.22 10.65
C ILE A 363 15.75 -24.14 10.66
N ASP A 364 16.35 -24.30 11.84
CA ASP A 364 17.34 -25.35 12.05
C ASP A 364 16.63 -26.71 12.18
N THR A 365 16.60 -27.46 11.07
CA THR A 365 15.95 -28.77 11.00
C THR A 365 16.79 -29.87 11.65
N ASP A 366 18.07 -29.64 11.97
CA ASP A 366 18.91 -30.62 12.66
C ASP A 366 18.43 -30.85 14.09
N PHE A 367 17.74 -29.86 14.67
CA PHE A 367 17.04 -29.98 15.94
C PHE A 367 15.80 -30.90 15.87
N TYR A 368 15.31 -31.22 14.67
CA TYR A 368 14.04 -31.94 14.44
C TYR A 368 14.22 -33.17 13.51
N PRO A 369 14.70 -34.32 14.04
CA PRO A 369 15.11 -35.49 13.24
C PRO A 369 14.01 -36.16 12.39
N LEU A 370 12.74 -35.82 12.64
CA LEU A 370 11.56 -36.46 12.05
C LEU A 370 11.20 -35.91 10.65
N ILE A 371 11.80 -34.80 10.20
CA ILE A 371 11.44 -34.09 8.95
C ILE A 371 12.12 -34.70 7.71
N LYS A 372 12.77 -35.86 7.83
CA LYS A 372 13.35 -36.56 6.67
C LYS A 372 12.23 -37.16 5.81
N THR A 373 11.93 -36.52 4.68
CA THR A 373 10.90 -36.93 3.74
C THR A 373 11.21 -38.24 3.00
N LYS A 374 10.16 -38.86 2.45
CA LYS A 374 10.19 -40.18 1.79
C LYS A 374 10.90 -40.23 0.43
N ALA A 375 11.41 -39.12 -0.09
CA ALA A 375 11.97 -39.10 -1.45
C ALA A 375 13.25 -38.25 -1.52
N GLY A 376 14.40 -38.87 -1.22
CA GLY A 376 15.71 -38.66 -1.87
C GLY A 376 16.36 -37.28 -1.98
N GLU A 377 15.69 -36.18 -1.67
CA GLU A 377 16.19 -34.81 -1.82
C GLU A 377 16.17 -34.10 -0.48
N GLU A 378 17.33 -33.58 -0.08
CA GLU A 378 17.45 -32.74 1.10
C GLU A 378 16.82 -31.36 0.79
N PHE A 379 15.83 -30.95 1.59
CA PHE A 379 15.31 -29.58 1.61
C PHE A 379 15.46 -28.97 3.00
N SER A 380 15.67 -27.66 3.05
CA SER A 380 15.59 -26.86 4.28
C SER A 380 14.19 -26.26 4.40
N LEU A 381 13.75 -26.00 5.64
CA LEU A 381 12.52 -25.27 5.91
C LEU A 381 12.82 -23.84 6.37
N MET A 382 11.96 -22.92 5.97
CA MET A 382 11.88 -21.58 6.56
C MET A 382 10.47 -21.32 7.09
N PHE A 383 10.35 -20.47 8.10
CA PHE A 383 9.09 -20.10 8.73
C PHE A 383 8.80 -18.62 8.52
N LYS A 384 7.61 -18.31 8.00
CA LYS A 384 7.10 -16.95 7.89
C LYS A 384 5.92 -16.77 8.84
N PRO A 385 6.07 -16.00 9.93
CA PRO A 385 4.96 -15.74 10.85
C PRO A 385 3.91 -14.84 10.20
N GLU A 386 2.63 -15.15 10.43
CA GLU A 386 1.48 -14.37 9.94
C GLU A 386 0.78 -13.58 11.05
N THR A 387 1.06 -13.93 12.31
CA THR A 387 0.61 -13.20 13.50
C THR A 387 1.81 -12.86 14.40
N ALA A 388 1.67 -11.82 15.23
CA ALA A 388 2.72 -11.43 16.18
C ALA A 388 2.98 -12.52 17.24
N ASP A 389 1.96 -13.30 17.56
CA ASP A 389 2.01 -14.39 18.55
C ASP A 389 2.35 -15.75 17.93
N ALA A 390 2.69 -15.80 16.64
CA ALA A 390 3.02 -17.04 15.95
C ALA A 390 4.23 -17.72 16.62
N ARG A 391 4.04 -18.96 17.09
CA ARG A 391 5.07 -19.75 17.77
C ARG A 391 5.35 -21.02 17.02
N LEU A 392 6.64 -21.28 16.80
CA LEU A 392 7.15 -22.53 16.26
C LEU A 392 7.95 -23.25 17.37
N ASP A 393 7.23 -23.85 18.31
CA ASP A 393 7.84 -24.65 19.38
C ASP A 393 8.02 -26.12 18.96
N THR A 394 8.68 -26.90 19.81
CA THR A 394 8.99 -28.31 19.54
C THR A 394 7.73 -29.16 19.35
N ALA A 395 6.66 -28.90 20.12
CA ALA A 395 5.43 -29.66 20.01
C ALA A 395 4.72 -29.39 18.68
N THR A 396 4.66 -28.12 18.26
CA THR A 396 4.15 -27.73 16.94
C THR A 396 5.00 -28.36 15.82
N MET A 397 6.32 -28.35 15.94
CA MET A 397 7.22 -28.95 14.95
C MET A 397 7.07 -30.47 14.82
N GLU A 398 6.80 -31.18 15.91
CA GLU A 398 6.49 -32.62 15.86
C GLU A 398 5.21 -32.89 15.07
N VAL A 399 4.16 -32.10 15.29
CA VAL A 399 2.89 -32.23 14.55
C VAL A 399 3.06 -31.83 13.08
N VAL A 400 3.82 -30.78 12.80
CA VAL A 400 4.22 -30.39 11.44
C VAL A 400 4.91 -31.55 10.76
N SER A 401 5.93 -32.13 11.38
CA SER A 401 6.71 -33.23 10.81
C SER A 401 5.85 -34.46 10.51
N GLN A 402 4.97 -34.84 11.45
CA GLN A 402 4.03 -35.93 11.24
C GLN A 402 3.04 -35.63 10.11
N THR A 403 2.57 -34.39 10.00
CA THR A 403 1.67 -33.97 8.92
C THR A 403 2.37 -34.01 7.58
N LEU A 404 3.58 -33.43 7.48
CA LEU A 404 4.38 -33.45 6.26
C LEU A 404 4.68 -34.88 5.80
N SER A 405 5.03 -35.80 6.71
CA SER A 405 5.29 -37.21 6.37
C SER A 405 4.08 -38.00 5.83
N LYS A 406 2.88 -37.44 5.97
CA LYS A 406 1.61 -38.03 5.50
C LYS A 406 1.15 -37.42 4.17
N ILE A 407 1.46 -36.14 3.93
CA ILE A 407 1.03 -35.41 2.72
C ILE A 407 2.11 -35.38 1.62
N LEU A 408 3.36 -35.61 1.99
CA LEU A 408 4.53 -35.88 1.14
C LEU A 408 4.87 -37.38 1.23
#